data_AF-A0A0S2S279-F1
#
_entry.id   AF-A0A0S2S279-F1
#
_cell.length_a   1.000
_cell.length_b   1.000
_cell.length_c   1.000
_cell.angle_alpha   90.00
_cell.angle_beta   90.00
_cell.angle_gamma   90.00
#
_symmetry.space_group_name_H-M   'P 1'
#
loop_
_entity.id
_entity.type
_entity.pdbx_description
1 polymer ?
#
loop_
_entity_poly.entity_id
_entity_poly.type
_entity_poly.pdbx_seq_one_letter_code
_entity_poly.pdbx_strand_id
1 'polypeptide(L)'
;MKEAELHKENRALNKLYESYEEDIISKQIYIERKAVRVRKIQKLEEELNDLRKVVVDGSNYPSVEQIVERIGQFRELWNEAVTIEEKNRALKKLVERIVYNLEGNRVELTVCVIGDV
;
A
#
# COMPACT_ATOMS: atom_id res chain seq x y z
N MET A 1 -3.36 -10.79 -14.49
CA MET A 1 -3.27 -12.26 -14.61
C MET A 1 -3.94 -12.98 -13.44
N LYS A 2 -3.58 -12.69 -12.18
CA LYS A 2 -4.20 -13.31 -10.98
C LYS A 2 -5.70 -13.02 -10.81
N GLU A 3 -6.15 -11.80 -11.10
CA GLU A 3 -7.60 -11.46 -11.06
C GLU A 3 -8.42 -12.29 -12.06
N ALA A 4 -7.86 -12.58 -13.24
CA ALA A 4 -8.51 -13.44 -14.23
C ALA A 4 -8.60 -14.89 -13.75
N GLU A 5 -7.59 -15.37 -13.01
CA GLU A 5 -7.61 -16.70 -12.39
C GLU A 5 -8.64 -16.79 -11.26
N LEU A 6 -8.72 -15.77 -10.40
CA LEU A 6 -9.74 -15.66 -9.37
C LEU A 6 -11.15 -15.69 -9.97
N HIS A 7 -11.39 -14.93 -11.04
CA HIS A 7 -12.67 -14.98 -11.77
C HIS A 7 -12.96 -16.36 -12.36
N LYS A 8 -11.95 -17.08 -12.86
CA LYS A 8 -12.11 -18.43 -13.39
C LYS A 8 -12.54 -19.41 -12.29
N GLU A 9 -11.91 -19.36 -11.12
CA GLU A 9 -12.27 -20.24 -10.00
C GLU A 9 -13.66 -19.92 -9.45
N ASN A 10 -14.03 -18.64 -9.33
CA ASN A 10 -15.38 -18.23 -8.93
C ASN A 10 -16.46 -18.73 -9.90
N ARG A 11 -16.23 -18.61 -11.22
CA ARG A 11 -17.14 -19.19 -12.22
C ARG A 11 -17.25 -20.71 -12.09
N ALA A 12 -16.14 -21.39 -11.83
CA ALA A 12 -16.14 -22.83 -11.68
C ALA A 12 -16.82 -23.29 -10.39
N LEU A 13 -16.78 -22.48 -9.33
CA LEU A 13 -17.53 -22.70 -8.10
C LEU A 13 -19.04 -22.51 -8.30
N ASN A 14 -19.45 -21.49 -9.05
CA ASN A 14 -20.86 -21.27 -9.39
C ASN A 14 -21.42 -22.43 -10.20
N LYS A 15 -20.71 -22.88 -11.24
CA LYS A 15 -21.10 -24.06 -12.03
C LYS A 15 -21.20 -25.32 -11.18
N LEU A 16 -20.29 -25.49 -10.21
CA LEU A 16 -20.33 -26.62 -9.29
C LEU A 16 -21.60 -26.58 -8.40
N TYR A 17 -22.05 -25.39 -8.02
CA TYR A 17 -23.30 -25.20 -7.28
C TYR A 17 -24.52 -25.50 -8.16
N GLU A 18 -24.55 -24.98 -9.39
CA GLU A 18 -25.61 -25.29 -10.38
C GLU A 18 -25.74 -26.80 -10.59
N SER A 19 -24.63 -27.52 -10.81
CA SER A 19 -24.64 -28.98 -10.96
C SER A 19 -25.15 -29.74 -9.73
N TYR A 20 -25.03 -29.16 -8.53
CA TYR A 20 -25.58 -29.77 -7.32
C TYR A 20 -27.09 -29.50 -7.21
N GLU A 21 -27.54 -28.29 -7.52
CA GLU A 21 -28.97 -27.93 -7.54
C GLU A 21 -29.75 -28.69 -8.63
N GLU A 22 -29.10 -29.02 -9.74
CA GLU A 22 -29.65 -29.85 -10.82
C GLU A 22 -29.54 -31.36 -10.55
N ASP A 23 -29.14 -31.77 -9.34
CA ASP A 23 -28.94 -33.17 -8.92
C ASP A 23 -27.94 -33.97 -9.81
N ILE A 24 -27.13 -33.28 -10.62
CA ILE A 24 -26.11 -33.90 -11.49
C ILE A 24 -24.98 -34.52 -10.64
N ILE A 25 -24.67 -33.90 -9.49
CA ILE A 25 -23.67 -34.39 -8.55
C ILE A 25 -24.24 -34.56 -7.15
N SER A 26 -23.75 -35.55 -6.42
CA SER A 26 -24.17 -35.77 -5.04
C SER A 26 -23.63 -34.68 -4.10
N LYS A 27 -24.33 -34.48 -2.97
CA LYS A 27 -23.90 -33.58 -1.89
C LYS A 27 -22.46 -33.81 -1.43
N GLN A 28 -22.03 -35.07 -1.36
CA GLN A 28 -20.68 -35.43 -0.97
C GLN A 28 -19.64 -34.88 -1.97
N ILE A 29 -19.87 -35.11 -3.27
CA ILE A 29 -19.00 -34.62 -4.35
C ILE A 29 -18.97 -33.09 -4.35
N TYR A 30 -20.11 -32.44 -4.14
CA TYR A 30 -20.21 -30.99 -4.03
C TYR A 30 -19.33 -30.46 -2.89
N ILE A 31 -19.45 -31.01 -1.68
CA ILE A 31 -18.68 -30.57 -0.50
C ILE A 31 -17.16 -30.72 -0.73
N GLU A 32 -16.72 -31.88 -1.23
CA GLU A 32 -15.30 -32.14 -1.47
C GLU A 32 -14.71 -31.16 -2.49
N ARG A 33 -15.39 -30.99 -3.63
CA ARG A 33 -14.92 -30.10 -4.71
C ARG A 33 -15.02 -28.63 -4.31
N LYS A 34 -16.05 -28.24 -3.56
CA LYS A 34 -16.22 -26.89 -3.01
C LYS A 34 -15.05 -26.53 -2.12
N ALA A 35 -14.66 -27.42 -1.21
CA ALA A 35 -13.56 -27.16 -0.27
C ALA A 35 -12.24 -26.85 -1.00
N VAL A 36 -11.92 -27.60 -2.07
CA VAL A 36 -10.72 -27.35 -2.88
C VAL A 36 -10.77 -25.97 -3.54
N ARG A 37 -11.89 -25.63 -4.17
CA ARG A 37 -12.04 -24.34 -4.88
C ARG A 37 -12.03 -23.15 -3.92
N VAL A 38 -12.72 -23.25 -2.80
CA VAL A 38 -12.76 -22.20 -1.79
C VAL A 38 -11.36 -21.93 -1.24
N ARG A 39 -10.57 -22.96 -0.92
CA ARG A 39 -9.17 -22.77 -0.50
C ARG A 39 -8.34 -22.05 -1.56
N LYS A 40 -8.52 -22.41 -2.84
CA LYS A 40 -7.79 -21.78 -3.94
C LYS A 40 -8.19 -20.31 -4.12
N ILE A 41 -9.47 -19.99 -3.99
CA ILE A 41 -10.00 -18.62 -4.02
C ILE A 41 -9.40 -17.79 -2.88
N GLN A 42 -9.46 -18.30 -1.64
CA GLN A 42 -8.90 -17.62 -0.47
C GLN A 42 -7.41 -17.29 -0.66
N LYS A 43 -6.63 -18.27 -1.14
CA LYS A 43 -5.21 -18.06 -1.41
C LYS A 43 -4.97 -16.96 -2.47
N LEU A 44 -5.75 -16.96 -3.56
CA LEU A 44 -5.63 -15.95 -4.61
C LEU A 44 -6.04 -14.55 -4.11
N GLU A 45 -7.04 -14.47 -3.23
CA GLU A 45 -7.49 -13.21 -2.61
C GLU A 45 -6.42 -12.66 -1.65
N GLU A 46 -5.81 -13.50 -0.81
CA GLU A 46 -4.68 -13.11 0.05
C GLU A 46 -3.51 -12.59 -0.78
N GLU A 47 -3.09 -13.33 -1.80
CA GLU A 47 -1.98 -12.91 -2.66
C GLU A 47 -2.28 -11.59 -3.41
N LEU A 48 -3.52 -11.38 -3.86
CA LEU A 48 -3.92 -10.12 -4.48
C LEU A 48 -3.96 -8.97 -3.46
N ASN A 49 -4.38 -9.24 -2.23
CA ASN A 49 -4.38 -8.24 -1.17
C ASN A 49 -2.96 -7.83 -0.79
N ASP A 50 -2.04 -8.78 -0.68
CA ASP A 50 -0.63 -8.51 -0.38
C ASP A 50 0.02 -7.70 -1.51
N LEU A 51 -0.23 -8.04 -2.77
CA LEU A 51 0.23 -7.24 -3.91
C LEU A 51 -0.36 -5.83 -3.90
N ARG A 52 -1.63 -5.68 -3.55
CA ARG A 52 -2.28 -4.36 -3.43
C ARG A 52 -1.66 -3.55 -2.29
N LYS A 53 -1.34 -4.15 -1.14
CA LYS A 53 -0.63 -3.48 -0.04
C LYS A 53 0.73 -2.98 -0.51
N VAL A 54 1.52 -3.82 -1.18
CA VAL A 54 2.83 -3.41 -1.73
C VAL A 54 2.69 -2.23 -2.70
N VAL A 55 1.66 -2.22 -3.55
CA VAL A 55 1.40 -1.09 -4.45
C VAL A 55 0.98 0.17 -3.68
N VAL A 56 0.14 0.02 -2.66
CA VAL A 56 -0.30 1.15 -1.81
C VAL A 56 0.87 1.72 -1.02
N ASP A 57 1.67 0.86 -0.38
CA ASP A 57 2.88 1.25 0.35
C ASP A 57 3.90 1.92 -0.57
N GLY A 58 4.07 1.38 -1.79
CA GLY A 58 4.89 2.02 -2.83
C GLY A 58 4.35 3.36 -3.33
N SER A 59 3.03 3.52 -3.40
CA SER A 59 2.36 4.78 -3.79
C SER A 59 2.33 5.83 -2.68
N ASN A 60 2.60 5.42 -1.44
CA ASN A 60 2.74 6.32 -0.30
C ASN A 60 4.10 7.05 -0.31
N TYR A 61 5.04 6.60 -1.15
CA TYR A 61 6.27 7.33 -1.42
C TYR A 61 6.04 8.37 -2.53
N PRO A 62 6.52 9.61 -2.35
CA PRO A 62 6.49 10.59 -3.42
C PRO A 62 7.27 10.05 -4.62
N SER A 63 6.73 10.23 -5.83
CA SER A 63 7.44 9.85 -7.05
C SER A 63 8.75 10.64 -7.19
N VAL A 64 9.71 10.13 -7.96
CA VAL A 64 10.98 10.83 -8.22
C VAL A 64 10.73 12.24 -8.76
N GLU A 65 9.72 12.41 -9.62
CA GLU A 65 9.32 13.72 -10.16
C GLU A 65 8.81 14.66 -9.06
N GLN A 66 7.98 14.16 -8.13
CA GLN A 66 7.49 14.94 -6.99
C GLN A 66 8.60 15.31 -6.02
N ILE A 67 9.60 14.44 -5.82
CA ILE A 67 10.79 14.72 -5.01
C ILE A 67 11.62 15.83 -5.68
N VAL A 68 11.88 15.72 -6.97
CA VAL A 68 12.66 16.71 -7.73
C VAL A 68 11.97 18.06 -7.74
N GLU A 69 10.66 18.12 -7.94
CA GLU A 69 9.88 19.36 -7.89
C GLU A 69 9.99 20.03 -6.51
N ARG A 70 9.83 19.26 -5.43
CA ARG A 70 9.94 19.78 -4.06
C ARG A 70 11.35 20.29 -3.74
N ILE A 71 12.39 19.60 -4.20
CA ILE A 71 13.78 20.06 -4.04
C ILE A 71 13.99 21.37 -4.82
N GLY A 72 13.41 21.49 -6.02
CA GLY A 72 13.42 22.72 -6.81
C GLY A 72 12.79 23.88 -6.06
N GLN A 73 11.55 23.70 -5.58
CA GLN A 73 10.83 24.71 -4.79
C GLN A 73 11.58 25.10 -3.51
N PHE A 74 12.17 24.12 -2.81
CA PHE A 74 13.02 24.39 -1.65
C PHE A 74 14.21 25.27 -2.02
N ARG A 75 14.93 24.93 -3.11
CA ARG A 75 16.12 25.66 -3.53
C ARG A 75 15.82 27.11 -3.89
N GLU A 76 14.71 27.35 -4.58
CA GLU A 76 14.24 28.71 -4.91
C GLU A 76 13.96 29.51 -3.64
N LEU A 77 13.12 28.96 -2.75
CA LEU A 77 12.75 29.61 -1.49
C LEU A 77 13.95 29.83 -0.56
N TRP A 78 14.91 28.90 -0.55
CA TRP A 78 16.11 29.00 0.27
C TRP A 78 17.07 30.08 -0.22
N ASN A 79 17.22 30.21 -1.54
CA ASN A 79 18.10 31.23 -2.14
C ASN A 79 17.54 32.65 -1.95
N GLU A 80 16.22 32.81 -1.94
CA GLU A 80 15.55 34.09 -1.73
C GLU A 80 15.39 34.47 -0.25
N ALA A 81 15.53 33.50 0.66
CA ALA A 81 15.31 33.71 2.09
C ALA A 81 16.42 34.54 2.75
N VAL A 82 16.07 35.74 3.20
CA VAL A 82 16.99 36.65 3.91
C VAL A 82 16.82 36.50 5.43
N THR A 83 15.59 36.27 5.87
CA THR A 83 15.22 36.16 7.30
C THR A 83 15.21 34.71 7.80
N ILE A 84 15.27 34.54 9.12
CA ILE A 84 15.21 33.21 9.77
C ILE A 84 13.84 32.57 9.55
N GLU A 85 12.79 33.37 9.53
CA GLU A 85 11.41 32.98 9.28
C GLU A 85 11.23 32.42 7.86
N GLU A 86 11.84 33.06 6.85
CA GLU A 86 11.81 32.60 5.46
C GLU A 86 12.59 31.30 5.27
N LYS A 87 13.75 31.18 5.93
CA LYS A 87 14.54 29.93 5.94
C LYS A 87 13.77 28.79 6.58
N ASN A 88 13.07 29.05 7.68
CA ASN A 88 12.20 28.08 8.33
C ASN A 88 10.99 27.69 7.46
N ARG A 89 10.43 28.64 6.70
CA ARG A 89 9.36 28.37 5.73
C ARG A 89 9.84 27.48 4.59
N ALA A 90 11.05 27.72 4.08
CA ALA A 90 11.69 26.85 3.09
C ALA A 90 11.90 25.44 3.65
N LEU A 91 12.50 25.32 4.85
CA LEU A 91 12.75 24.03 5.53
C LEU A 91 11.50 23.16 5.69
N LYS A 92 10.35 23.76 6.03
CA LYS A 92 9.06 23.05 6.16
C LYS A 92 8.54 22.41 4.86
N LYS A 93 9.13 22.72 3.70
CA LYS A 93 8.79 22.06 2.42
C LYS A 93 9.44 20.68 2.27
N LEU A 94 10.53 20.44 2.98
CA LEU A 94 11.25 19.16 2.97
C LEU A 94 10.97 18.33 4.22
N VAL A 95 10.87 18.98 5.37
CA VAL A 95 10.71 18.31 6.66
C VAL A 95 9.24 18.07 6.98
N GLU A 96 8.87 16.82 7.22
CA GLU A 96 7.50 16.43 7.60
C GLU A 96 7.27 16.68 9.10
N ARG A 97 8.19 16.16 9.92
CA ARG A 97 8.15 16.32 11.38
C ARG A 97 9.56 16.31 11.96
N ILE A 98 9.74 17.02 13.07
CA ILE A 98 10.94 16.93 13.89
C ILE A 98 10.53 16.32 15.23
N VAL A 99 11.10 15.17 15.57
CA VAL A 99 10.87 14.48 16.83
C VAL A 99 11.96 14.88 17.81
N TYR A 100 11.54 15.34 18.98
CA TYR A 100 12.41 15.76 20.06
C TYR A 100 12.35 14.69 21.16
N ASN A 101 13.43 13.92 21.33
CA ASN A 101 13.55 12.97 22.42
C ASN A 101 14.43 13.57 23.51
N LEU A 102 13.83 13.82 24.67
CA LEU A 102 14.53 14.41 25.82
C LEU A 102 14.76 13.32 26.87
N GLU A 103 15.98 12.80 26.94
CA GLU A 103 16.40 11.83 27.95
C GLU A 103 17.37 12.49 28.94
N GLY A 104 16.82 12.92 30.08
CA GLY A 104 17.58 13.62 31.11
C GLY A 104 18.17 14.94 30.62
N ASN A 105 19.50 15.03 30.51
CA ASN A 105 20.23 16.20 30.01
C ASN A 105 20.63 16.08 28.52
N ARG A 106 20.22 15.01 27.83
CA ARG A 106 20.47 14.82 26.39
C ARG A 106 19.21 15.11 25.60
N VAL A 107 19.38 15.90 24.54
CA VAL A 107 18.34 16.18 23.56
C VAL A 107 18.77 15.53 22.25
N GLU A 108 17.99 14.53 21.81
CA GLU A 108 18.12 13.95 20.48
C GLU A 108 17.07 14.56 19.55
N LEU A 109 17.53 15.01 18.38
CA LEU A 109 16.71 15.61 17.34
C LEU A 109 16.67 14.65 16.16
N THR A 110 15.52 14.08 15.89
CA THR A 110 15.29 13.28 14.68
C THR A 110 14.46 14.10 13.71
N VAL A 111 15.05 14.44 12.58
CA VAL A 111 14.34 15.13 11.50
C VAL A 111 13.79 14.07 10.55
N CYS A 112 12.47 13.92 10.50
CA CYS A 112 11.81 13.07 9.51
C CYS A 112 11.54 13.92 8.26
N VAL A 113 12.19 13.55 7.17
CA VAL A 113 11.97 14.16 5.85
C VAL A 113 10.77 13.46 5.21
N ILE A 114 9.99 14.19 4.40
CA ILE A 114 8.85 13.59 3.72
C ILE A 114 9.36 12.49 2.76
N GLY A 115 9.07 11.23 3.09
CA GLY A 115 9.53 10.04 2.35
C GLY A 115 10.48 9.11 3.12
N ASP A 116 10.91 9.44 4.33
CA ASP A 116 11.63 8.51 5.22
C ASP A 116 10.65 7.78 6.16
N VAL A 117 10.54 6.46 6.02
CA VAL A 117 10.03 5.55 7.07
C VAL A 117 11.13 4.55 7.41
#